data_AF-A0A1W9SGR8-F1
#
_entry.id   AF-A0A1W9SGR8-F1
#
_cell.length_a   1.000
_cell.length_b   1.000
_cell.length_c   1.000
_cell.angle_alpha   90.00
_cell.angle_beta   90.00
_cell.angle_gamma   90.00
#
_symmetry.space_group_name_H-M   'P 1'
#
loop_
_entity.id
_entity.type
_entity.pdbx_description
1 polymer ?
#
loop_
_entity_poly.entity_id
_entity_poly.type
_entity_poly.pdbx_seq_one_letter_code
_entity_poly.pdbx_strand_id
1 'polypeptide(L)'
;MLKMKSRQEKIRYLDGFRLKNAIIAGGKLVEKMQEGLNKINVFPVPDGDTGTNMALTMSQISVDLAEATDRSVSAVSLQLAESALMGAQGNSGAILAQFFHGFAEGVKGKLTISTSSFAVAVQHAKISARSAMSHPKEGTILTVIEDFANYIELASRKTSDFNDLLKNGLKKARESLAETPKKLEVLRKANVVDAGAQGFVHLLGWQKPGTRSHSHQSSRTGFREAYPFWYNLFPKN
;
A
#
# COMPACT_ATOMS: atom_id res chain seq x y z
N MET A 1 16.26 5.89 36.41
CA MET A 1 16.73 5.02 35.30
C MET A 1 16.06 5.49 34.00
N LEU A 2 16.73 6.35 33.24
CA LEU A 2 16.24 6.88 31.96
C LEU A 2 16.21 5.72 30.96
N LYS A 3 15.02 5.29 30.52
CA LYS A 3 14.88 4.40 29.37
C LYS A 3 15.41 5.15 28.15
N MET A 4 16.63 4.81 27.71
CA MET A 4 17.12 5.18 26.39
C MET A 4 16.13 4.62 25.37
N LYS A 5 15.28 5.49 24.79
CA LYS A 5 14.54 5.13 23.57
C LYS A 5 15.58 4.69 22.55
N SER A 6 15.57 3.41 22.17
CA SER A 6 16.43 2.92 21.10
C SER A 6 16.18 3.81 19.89
N ARG A 7 17.19 4.58 19.45
CA ARG A 7 17.11 5.34 18.21
C ARG A 7 16.89 4.31 17.10
N GLN A 8 15.66 4.27 16.57
CA GLN A 8 15.37 3.44 15.42
C GLN A 8 16.25 3.93 14.26
N GLU A 9 16.94 2.99 13.61
CA GLU A 9 17.83 3.31 12.51
C GLU A 9 17.02 3.85 11.32
N LYS A 10 17.46 4.98 10.77
CA LYS A 10 16.76 5.65 9.66
C LYS A 10 16.93 4.86 8.38
N ILE A 11 15.85 4.65 7.65
CA ILE A 11 15.90 4.07 6.32
C ILE A 11 16.00 5.19 5.29
N ARG A 12 17.19 5.38 4.69
CA ARG A 12 17.41 6.50 3.76
C ARG A 12 17.19 6.18 2.29
N TYR A 13 17.09 4.89 1.94
CA TYR A 13 16.95 4.45 0.57
C TYR A 13 16.02 3.24 0.44
N LEU A 14 15.45 3.11 -0.76
CA LEU A 14 14.74 1.93 -1.23
C LEU A 14 15.52 1.33 -2.41
N ASP A 15 15.85 0.04 -2.30
CA ASP A 15 16.43 -0.77 -3.36
C ASP A 15 15.40 -1.84 -3.80
N GLY A 16 15.73 -2.63 -4.81
CA GLY A 16 14.85 -3.68 -5.32
C GLY A 16 14.46 -4.70 -4.26
N PHE A 17 15.40 -5.10 -3.40
CA PHE A 17 15.13 -6.06 -2.32
C PHE A 17 14.13 -5.54 -1.29
N ARG A 18 14.30 -4.29 -0.82
CA ARG A 18 13.36 -3.66 0.11
C ARG A 18 11.99 -3.47 -0.51
N LEU A 19 11.92 -3.08 -1.79
CA LEU A 19 10.66 -2.95 -2.52
C LEU A 19 9.95 -4.31 -2.62
N LYS A 20 10.64 -5.33 -3.15
CA LYS A 20 10.13 -6.70 -3.26
C LYS A 20 9.49 -7.17 -1.96
N ASN A 21 10.23 -7.09 -0.86
CA ASN A 21 9.75 -7.60 0.42
C ASN A 21 8.57 -6.79 0.96
N ALA A 22 8.54 -5.46 0.74
CA ALA A 22 7.41 -4.63 1.13
C ALA A 22 6.14 -5.00 0.33
N ILE A 23 6.27 -5.22 -0.97
CA ILE A 23 5.15 -5.60 -1.84
C ILE A 23 4.62 -7.00 -1.49
N ILE A 24 5.49 -7.99 -1.32
CA ILE A 24 5.09 -9.35 -0.92
C ILE A 24 4.39 -9.32 0.45
N ALA A 25 4.88 -8.53 1.40
CA ALA A 25 4.29 -8.42 2.72
C ALA A 25 2.90 -7.75 2.68
N GLY A 26 2.75 -6.69 1.90
CA GLY A 26 1.46 -6.03 1.69
C GLY A 26 0.47 -6.93 0.93
N GLY A 27 0.93 -7.66 -0.09
CA GLY A 27 0.14 -8.62 -0.86
C GLY A 27 -0.46 -9.72 0.02
N LYS A 28 0.35 -10.32 0.90
CA LYS A 28 -0.13 -11.29 1.91
C LYS A 28 -1.19 -10.71 2.85
N LEU A 29 -1.13 -9.42 3.17
CA LEU A 29 -2.16 -8.78 3.98
C LEU A 29 -3.46 -8.60 3.17
N VAL A 30 -3.37 -8.23 1.90
CA VAL A 30 -4.54 -8.15 1.00
C VAL A 30 -5.21 -9.52 0.88
N GLU A 31 -4.45 -10.58 0.61
CA GLU A 31 -4.94 -11.96 0.56
C GLU A 31 -5.66 -12.34 1.86
N LYS A 32 -5.04 -12.07 3.01
CA LYS A 32 -5.65 -12.34 4.32
C LYS A 32 -6.95 -11.58 4.55
N MET A 33 -7.09 -10.39 3.97
CA MET A 33 -8.27 -9.53 4.13
C MET A 33 -9.32 -9.73 3.04
N GLN A 34 -9.10 -10.68 2.10
CA GLN A 34 -9.97 -10.95 0.94
C GLN A 34 -11.46 -11.00 1.30
N GLU A 35 -11.86 -11.85 2.25
CA GLU A 35 -13.27 -11.98 2.63
C GLU A 35 -13.84 -10.69 3.22
N GLY A 36 -13.03 -9.95 3.98
CA GLY A 36 -13.42 -8.67 4.56
C GLY A 36 -13.69 -7.62 3.48
N LEU A 37 -12.85 -7.59 2.45
CA LEU A 37 -12.99 -6.72 1.28
C LEU A 37 -14.22 -7.10 0.44
N ASN A 38 -14.46 -8.40 0.23
CA ASN A 38 -15.64 -8.89 -0.48
C ASN A 38 -16.95 -8.49 0.23
N LYS A 39 -16.99 -8.56 1.57
CA LYS A 39 -18.17 -8.20 2.36
C LYS A 39 -18.58 -6.73 2.24
N ILE A 40 -17.65 -5.83 1.92
CA ILE A 40 -17.90 -4.40 1.78
C ILE A 40 -17.96 -3.93 0.32
N ASN A 41 -17.87 -4.85 -0.64
CA ASN A 41 -17.96 -4.53 -2.06
C ASN A 41 -19.40 -4.18 -2.43
N VAL A 42 -19.69 -2.88 -2.48
CA VAL A 42 -21.01 -2.34 -2.87
C VAL A 42 -20.94 -1.38 -4.07
N PHE A 43 -19.75 -1.15 -4.61
CA PHE A 43 -19.49 -0.24 -5.72
C PHE A 43 -18.36 -0.77 -6.63
N PRO A 44 -18.47 -0.66 -7.96
CA PRO A 44 -19.63 -0.17 -8.71
C PRO A 44 -20.80 -1.18 -8.73
N VAL A 45 -20.48 -2.47 -8.54
CA VAL A 45 -21.43 -3.58 -8.55
C VAL A 45 -21.24 -4.38 -7.25
N PRO A 46 -22.31 -4.70 -6.51
CA PRO A 46 -22.24 -5.47 -5.27
C PRO A 46 -22.12 -6.98 -5.53
N ASP A 47 -21.13 -7.39 -6.30
CA ASP A 47 -20.89 -8.81 -6.68
C ASP A 47 -19.97 -9.55 -5.69
N GLY A 48 -19.42 -8.84 -4.70
CA GLY A 48 -18.61 -9.46 -3.65
C GLY A 48 -17.25 -9.97 -4.14
N ASP A 49 -16.71 -9.45 -5.25
CA ASP A 49 -15.47 -9.97 -5.84
C ASP A 49 -14.20 -9.13 -5.61
N THR A 50 -14.32 -7.88 -5.14
CA THR A 50 -13.19 -6.93 -5.10
C THR A 50 -11.99 -7.46 -4.33
N GLY A 51 -12.21 -8.08 -3.18
CA GLY A 51 -11.15 -8.72 -2.40
C GLY A 51 -10.52 -9.89 -3.14
N THR A 52 -11.33 -10.74 -3.79
CA THR A 52 -10.86 -11.87 -4.59
C THR A 52 -9.98 -11.38 -5.74
N ASN A 53 -10.44 -10.37 -6.48
CA ASN A 53 -9.71 -9.76 -7.58
C ASN A 53 -8.35 -9.21 -7.13
N MET A 54 -8.32 -8.44 -6.04
CA MET A 54 -7.07 -7.90 -5.50
C MET A 54 -6.14 -9.01 -4.95
N ALA A 55 -6.69 -10.03 -4.29
CA ALA A 55 -5.90 -11.15 -3.75
C ALA A 55 -5.25 -11.97 -4.87
N LEU A 56 -5.99 -12.29 -5.94
CA LEU A 56 -5.46 -13.01 -7.10
C LEU A 56 -4.34 -12.21 -7.79
N THR A 57 -4.54 -10.91 -8.01
CA THR A 57 -3.50 -10.04 -8.57
C THR A 57 -2.27 -9.98 -7.68
N MET A 58 -2.43 -9.81 -6.36
CA MET A 58 -1.29 -9.76 -5.44
C MET A 58 -0.58 -11.11 -5.24
N SER A 59 -1.32 -12.22 -5.36
CA SER A 59 -0.75 -13.57 -5.30
C SER A 59 0.16 -13.81 -6.50
N GLN A 60 -0.28 -13.45 -7.72
CA GLN A 60 0.53 -13.56 -8.93
C GLN A 60 1.81 -12.72 -8.82
N ILE A 61 1.67 -11.45 -8.39
CA ILE A 61 2.80 -10.55 -8.13
C ILE A 61 3.78 -11.17 -7.12
N SER A 62 3.27 -11.77 -6.05
CA SER A 62 4.11 -12.32 -5.00
C SER A 62 4.90 -13.54 -5.47
N VAL A 63 4.29 -14.39 -6.32
CA VAL A 63 4.96 -15.53 -6.96
C VAL A 63 6.08 -15.03 -7.87
N ASP A 64 5.78 -14.11 -8.79
CA ASP A 64 6.78 -13.65 -9.76
C ASP A 64 7.92 -12.88 -9.08
N LEU A 65 7.59 -12.02 -8.10
CA LEU A 65 8.61 -11.30 -7.34
C LEU A 65 9.43 -12.20 -6.42
N ALA A 66 8.95 -13.38 -6.02
CA ALA A 66 9.75 -14.31 -5.19
C ALA A 66 11.04 -14.73 -5.90
N GLU A 67 11.02 -14.81 -7.23
CA GLU A 67 12.17 -15.15 -8.08
C GLU A 67 13.09 -13.95 -8.37
N ALA A 68 12.64 -12.71 -8.09
CA ALA A 68 13.44 -11.52 -8.35
C ALA A 68 14.69 -11.46 -7.44
N THR A 69 15.88 -11.49 -8.04
CA THR A 69 17.18 -11.44 -7.33
C THR A 69 17.91 -10.11 -7.48
N ASP A 70 17.45 -9.24 -8.39
CA ASP A 70 18.09 -7.96 -8.66
C ASP A 70 17.97 -6.98 -7.46
N ARG A 71 19.04 -6.21 -7.24
CA ARG A 71 19.11 -5.17 -6.21
C ARG A 71 18.61 -3.81 -6.73
N SER A 72 18.51 -3.64 -8.04
CA SER A 72 18.03 -2.45 -8.72
C SER A 72 16.53 -2.26 -8.48
N VAL A 73 16.16 -1.10 -7.91
CA VAL A 73 14.74 -0.74 -7.76
C VAL A 73 14.06 -0.63 -9.13
N SER A 74 14.77 -0.20 -10.18
CA SER A 74 14.23 -0.16 -11.53
C SER A 74 13.88 -1.55 -12.06
N ALA A 75 14.77 -2.53 -11.92
CA ALA A 75 14.55 -3.88 -12.45
C ALA A 75 13.38 -4.57 -11.73
N VAL A 76 13.38 -4.50 -10.39
CA VAL A 76 12.31 -5.10 -9.58
C VAL A 76 10.97 -4.40 -9.82
N SER A 77 10.96 -3.07 -10.00
CA SER A 77 9.70 -2.35 -10.30
C SER A 77 9.15 -2.68 -11.67
N LEU A 78 10.02 -2.91 -12.67
CA LEU A 78 9.60 -3.34 -14.00
C LEU A 78 8.95 -4.73 -13.94
N GLN A 79 9.59 -5.69 -13.27
CA GLN A 79 9.04 -7.04 -13.07
C GLN A 79 7.72 -7.00 -12.29
N LEU A 80 7.63 -6.16 -11.25
CA LEU A 80 6.38 -5.92 -10.51
C LEU A 80 5.28 -5.41 -11.45
N ALA A 81 5.56 -4.41 -12.29
CA ALA A 81 4.59 -3.84 -13.21
C ALA A 81 4.13 -4.86 -14.25
N GLU A 82 5.05 -5.62 -14.85
CA GLU A 82 4.75 -6.66 -15.83
C GLU A 82 3.88 -7.77 -15.21
N SER A 83 4.25 -8.27 -14.04
CA SER A 83 3.47 -9.27 -13.30
C SER A 83 2.07 -8.76 -12.96
N ALA A 84 1.97 -7.51 -12.49
CA ALA A 84 0.68 -6.91 -12.16
C ALA A 84 -0.21 -6.76 -13.40
N LEU A 85 0.35 -6.38 -14.56
CA LEU A 85 -0.40 -6.25 -15.82
C LEU A 85 -0.89 -7.60 -16.33
N MET A 86 -0.07 -8.65 -16.25
CA MET A 86 -0.44 -10.01 -16.66
C MET A 86 -1.47 -10.65 -15.70
N GLY A 87 -1.33 -10.39 -14.40
CA GLY A 87 -2.16 -10.96 -13.33
C GLY A 87 -3.35 -10.11 -12.89
N ALA A 88 -3.60 -8.96 -13.53
CA ALA A 88 -4.69 -8.07 -13.15
C ALA A 88 -6.05 -8.77 -13.28
N GLN A 89 -6.84 -8.75 -12.20
CA GLN A 89 -8.21 -9.26 -12.18
C GLN A 89 -9.19 -8.13 -11.83
N GLY A 90 -10.22 -7.97 -12.66
CA GLY A 90 -11.24 -6.94 -12.50
C GLY A 90 -10.69 -5.50 -12.49
N ASN A 91 -11.56 -4.54 -12.12
CA ASN A 91 -11.19 -3.12 -12.09
C ASN A 91 -10.12 -2.82 -11.03
N SER A 92 -10.24 -3.42 -9.84
CA SER A 92 -9.30 -3.20 -8.73
C SER A 92 -7.89 -3.70 -9.07
N GLY A 93 -7.78 -4.86 -9.74
CA GLY A 93 -6.50 -5.37 -10.24
C GLY A 93 -5.91 -4.48 -11.34
N ALA A 94 -6.73 -4.01 -12.30
CA ALA A 94 -6.28 -3.13 -13.36
C ALA A 94 -5.75 -1.78 -12.83
N ILE A 95 -6.42 -1.19 -11.83
CA ILE A 95 -5.96 0.04 -11.18
C ILE A 95 -4.63 -0.17 -10.46
N LEU A 96 -4.46 -1.28 -9.72
CA LEU A 96 -3.19 -1.60 -9.08
C LEU A 96 -2.07 -1.85 -10.10
N ALA A 97 -2.36 -2.54 -11.20
CA ALA A 97 -1.41 -2.78 -12.26
C ALA A 97 -0.90 -1.48 -12.88
N GLN A 98 -1.81 -0.54 -13.16
CA GLN A 98 -1.43 0.79 -13.65
C GLN A 98 -0.69 1.61 -12.59
N PHE A 99 -1.08 1.51 -11.31
CA PHE A 99 -0.32 2.13 -10.23
C PHE A 99 1.16 1.66 -10.23
N PHE A 100 1.38 0.35 -10.30
CA PHE A 100 2.74 -0.21 -10.33
C PHE A 100 3.49 0.13 -11.62
N HIS A 101 2.81 0.15 -12.77
CA HIS A 101 3.39 0.59 -14.03
C HIS A 101 3.90 2.04 -13.95
N GLY A 102 3.06 2.97 -13.48
CA GLY A 102 3.48 4.35 -13.26
C GLY A 102 4.63 4.48 -12.26
N PHE A 103 4.63 3.67 -11.19
CA PHE A 103 5.75 3.63 -10.25
C PHE A 103 7.06 3.20 -10.93
N ALA A 104 7.02 2.14 -11.74
CA ALA A 104 8.18 1.62 -12.48
C ALA A 104 8.79 2.68 -13.41
N GLU A 105 7.95 3.42 -14.14
CA GLU A 105 8.42 4.52 -14.99
C GLU A 105 9.13 5.61 -14.17
N GLY A 106 8.61 5.96 -13.01
CA GLY A 106 9.22 6.99 -12.14
C GLY A 106 10.58 6.59 -11.52
N VAL A 107 10.91 5.30 -11.52
CA VAL A 107 12.19 4.77 -10.99
C VAL A 107 13.13 4.23 -12.07
N LYS A 108 12.76 4.36 -13.35
CA LYS A 108 13.52 3.83 -14.48
C LYS A 108 15.00 4.23 -14.43
N GLY A 109 15.88 3.23 -14.60
CA GLY A 109 17.33 3.41 -14.60
C GLY A 109 17.97 3.64 -13.23
N LYS A 110 17.21 3.62 -12.13
CA LYS A 110 17.73 3.85 -10.77
C LYS A 110 18.04 2.52 -10.08
N LEU A 111 19.23 2.43 -9.47
CA LEU A 111 19.59 1.30 -8.60
C LEU A 111 18.91 1.39 -7.23
N THR A 112 18.89 2.59 -6.65
CA THR A 112 18.18 2.90 -5.39
C THR A 112 17.52 4.27 -5.48
N ILE A 113 16.54 4.55 -4.63
CA ILE A 113 15.85 5.84 -4.55
C ILE A 113 15.78 6.38 -3.13
N SER A 114 15.89 7.71 -3.00
CA SER A 114 15.60 8.46 -1.78
C SER A 114 14.09 8.69 -1.60
N THR A 115 13.68 9.26 -0.45
CA THR A 115 12.29 9.68 -0.21
C THR A 115 11.78 10.67 -1.27
N SER A 116 12.62 11.58 -1.74
CA SER A 116 12.25 12.54 -2.79
C SER A 116 12.03 11.85 -4.15
N SER A 117 12.91 10.92 -4.53
CA SER A 117 12.73 10.13 -5.77
C SER A 117 11.54 9.19 -5.68
N PHE A 118 11.27 8.64 -4.50
CA PHE A 118 10.07 7.86 -4.24
C PHE A 118 8.79 8.70 -4.39
N ALA A 119 8.78 9.94 -3.90
CA ALA A 119 7.66 10.84 -4.10
C ALA A 119 7.36 11.08 -5.58
N VAL A 120 8.39 11.31 -6.40
CA VAL A 120 8.23 11.41 -7.86
C VAL A 120 7.60 10.14 -8.42
N ALA A 121 8.12 8.96 -8.07
CA ALA A 121 7.58 7.70 -8.56
C ALA A 121 6.12 7.47 -8.15
N VAL A 122 5.73 7.82 -6.92
CA VAL A 122 4.34 7.73 -6.45
C VAL A 122 3.43 8.73 -7.18
N GLN A 123 3.94 9.90 -7.59
CA GLN A 123 3.17 10.84 -8.42
C GLN A 123 2.91 10.27 -9.82
N HIS A 124 3.88 9.61 -10.43
CA HIS A 124 3.66 8.88 -11.69
C HIS A 124 2.65 7.73 -11.51
N ALA A 125 2.78 6.96 -10.42
CA ALA A 125 1.85 5.89 -10.07
C ALA A 125 0.40 6.40 -9.91
N LYS A 126 0.20 7.55 -9.25
CA LYS A 126 -1.11 8.22 -9.12
C LYS A 126 -1.73 8.51 -10.48
N ILE A 127 -0.96 9.12 -11.38
CA ILE A 127 -1.44 9.52 -12.71
C ILE A 127 -1.84 8.28 -13.51
N SER A 128 -0.98 7.26 -13.53
CA SER A 128 -1.24 6.02 -14.27
C SER A 128 -2.44 5.26 -13.72
N ALA A 129 -2.54 5.10 -12.39
CA ALA A 129 -3.71 4.49 -11.74
C ALA A 129 -5.03 5.19 -12.12
N ARG A 130 -5.02 6.52 -12.17
CA ARG A 130 -6.21 7.31 -12.55
C ARG A 130 -6.57 7.13 -14.02
N SER A 131 -5.58 6.93 -14.90
CA SER A 131 -5.81 6.63 -16.32
C SER A 131 -6.32 5.21 -16.60
N ALA A 132 -6.29 4.31 -15.61
CA ALA A 132 -6.85 2.96 -15.75
C ALA A 132 -8.38 2.95 -15.98
N MET A 133 -9.05 4.05 -15.63
CA MET A 133 -10.51 4.16 -15.69
C MET A 133 -10.93 5.27 -16.66
N SER A 134 -11.79 4.96 -17.62
CA SER A 134 -12.36 5.97 -18.54
C SER A 134 -13.19 7.03 -17.79
N HIS A 135 -13.81 6.64 -16.67
CA HIS A 135 -14.64 7.52 -15.84
C HIS A 135 -14.20 7.39 -14.37
N PRO A 136 -13.09 8.03 -13.97
CA PRO A 136 -12.62 7.98 -12.59
C PRO A 136 -13.66 8.56 -11.64
N LYS A 137 -13.84 7.92 -10.47
CA LYS A 137 -14.83 8.33 -9.47
C LYS A 137 -14.15 8.71 -8.16
N GLU A 138 -14.51 9.88 -7.65
CA GLU A 138 -14.12 10.29 -6.30
C GLU A 138 -14.82 9.44 -5.24
N GLY A 139 -14.16 9.24 -4.10
CA GLY A 139 -14.60 8.32 -3.06
C GLY A 139 -14.25 6.86 -3.34
N THR A 140 -13.37 6.57 -4.29
CA THR A 140 -12.85 5.22 -4.58
C THR A 140 -11.37 5.11 -4.22
N ILE A 141 -10.77 3.95 -4.50
CA ILE A 141 -9.31 3.73 -4.46
C ILE A 141 -8.49 4.87 -5.09
N LEU A 142 -8.98 5.49 -6.17
CA LEU A 142 -8.29 6.58 -6.87
C LEU A 142 -8.10 7.82 -5.98
N THR A 143 -9.12 8.17 -5.20
CA THR A 143 -9.06 9.27 -4.23
C THR A 143 -8.01 9.00 -3.15
N VAL A 144 -7.96 7.77 -2.64
CA VAL A 144 -7.02 7.41 -1.57
C VAL A 144 -5.57 7.36 -2.10
N ILE A 145 -5.36 6.84 -3.32
CA ILE A 145 -4.06 6.89 -4.01
C ILE A 145 -3.61 8.35 -4.17
N GLU A 146 -4.50 9.23 -4.61
CA GLU A 146 -4.21 10.65 -4.81
C GLU A 146 -3.85 11.37 -3.51
N ASP A 147 -4.64 11.20 -2.46
CA ASP A 147 -4.38 11.79 -1.15
C ASP A 147 -3.08 11.27 -0.53
N PHE A 148 -2.77 9.98 -0.70
CA PHE A 148 -1.49 9.39 -0.29
C PHE A 148 -0.33 10.01 -1.05
N ALA A 149 -0.40 10.05 -2.38
CA ALA A 149 0.66 10.58 -3.24
C ALA A 149 0.97 12.05 -2.94
N ASN A 150 -0.07 12.89 -2.81
CA ASN A 150 0.07 14.31 -2.49
C ASN A 150 0.71 14.50 -1.11
N TYR A 151 0.39 13.65 -0.13
CA TYR A 151 1.06 13.69 1.17
C TYR A 151 2.53 13.29 1.08
N ILE A 152 2.84 12.20 0.38
CA ILE A 152 4.21 11.71 0.21
C ILE A 152 5.08 12.79 -0.44
N GLU A 153 4.55 13.51 -1.43
CA GLU A 153 5.25 14.63 -2.07
C GLU A 153 5.64 15.71 -1.06
N LEU A 154 4.70 16.21 -0.27
CA LEU A 154 4.95 17.25 0.72
C LEU A 154 5.86 16.77 1.85
N ALA A 155 5.66 15.54 2.33
CA ALA A 155 6.37 14.98 3.46
C ALA A 155 7.83 14.60 3.12
N SER A 156 8.10 14.14 1.90
CA SER A 156 9.46 13.82 1.44
C SER A 156 10.42 15.00 1.49
N ARG A 157 9.90 16.24 1.39
CA ARG A 157 10.69 17.47 1.56
C ARG A 157 11.15 17.70 3.01
N LYS A 158 10.51 17.03 3.98
CA LYS A 158 10.72 17.21 5.43
C LYS A 158 11.40 16.01 6.08
N THR A 159 11.39 14.84 5.45
CA THR A 159 12.04 13.63 5.98
C THR A 159 12.78 12.85 4.90
N SER A 160 13.98 12.38 5.27
CA SER A 160 14.77 11.42 4.51
C SER A 160 14.64 9.99 5.05
N ASP A 161 13.75 9.75 6.02
CA ASP A 161 13.48 8.41 6.56
C ASP A 161 12.19 7.83 5.99
N PHE A 162 12.29 6.73 5.26
CA PHE A 162 11.13 5.99 4.74
C PHE A 162 10.22 5.47 5.84
N ASN A 163 10.72 5.17 7.03
CA ASN A 163 9.87 4.76 8.15
C ASN A 163 8.85 5.84 8.48
N ASP A 164 9.32 7.07 8.68
CA ASP A 164 8.49 8.22 9.00
C ASP A 164 7.59 8.59 7.83
N LEU A 165 8.12 8.57 6.61
CA LEU A 165 7.39 8.90 5.39
C LEU A 165 6.19 7.96 5.18
N LEU A 166 6.43 6.64 5.17
CA LEU A 166 5.40 5.64 4.89
C LEU A 166 4.42 5.49 6.05
N LYS A 167 4.88 5.58 7.31
CA LYS A 167 4.00 5.55 8.49
C LYS A 167 2.96 6.67 8.44
N ASN A 168 3.39 7.90 8.14
CA ASN A 168 2.46 9.02 8.07
C ASN A 168 1.67 9.04 6.77
N GLY A 169 2.23 8.56 5.65
CA GLY A 169 1.49 8.33 4.42
C GLY A 169 0.33 7.34 4.62
N LEU A 170 0.57 6.21 5.29
CA LEU A 170 -0.47 5.25 5.65
C LEU A 170 -1.54 5.87 6.55
N LYS A 171 -1.15 6.74 7.47
CA LYS A 171 -2.11 7.51 8.28
C LYS A 171 -3.01 8.36 7.38
N LYS A 172 -2.43 9.12 6.44
CA LYS A 172 -3.19 9.93 5.49
C LYS A 172 -4.11 9.08 4.61
N ALA A 173 -3.65 7.92 4.14
CA ALA A 173 -4.46 7.02 3.33
C ALA A 173 -5.67 6.48 4.12
N ARG A 174 -5.50 6.17 5.41
CA ARG A 174 -6.61 5.78 6.30
C ARG A 174 -7.59 6.91 6.57
N GLU A 175 -7.10 8.14 6.74
CA GLU A 175 -7.94 9.33 6.86
C GLU A 175 -8.77 9.49 5.57
N SER A 176 -8.16 9.39 4.39
CA SER A 176 -8.88 9.46 3.11
C SER A 176 -9.90 8.33 2.92
N LEU A 177 -9.54 7.10 3.31
CA LEU A 177 -10.44 5.94 3.29
C LEU A 177 -11.70 6.19 4.13
N ALA A 178 -11.56 6.74 5.33
CA ALA A 178 -12.70 7.04 6.21
C ALA A 178 -13.64 8.10 5.61
N GLU A 179 -13.15 8.92 4.69
CA GLU A 179 -13.93 9.96 4.01
C GLU A 179 -14.63 9.46 2.73
N THR A 180 -14.33 8.24 2.24
CA THR A 180 -14.97 7.71 1.02
C THR A 180 -16.51 7.67 1.11
N PRO A 181 -17.15 7.34 2.25
CA PRO A 181 -18.60 7.36 2.35
C PRO A 181 -19.19 8.78 2.27
N LYS A 182 -18.39 9.82 2.53
CA LYS A 182 -18.84 11.21 2.34
C LYS A 182 -18.82 11.64 0.88
N LYS A 183 -18.08 10.92 0.03
CA LYS A 183 -17.91 11.21 -1.40
C LYS A 183 -18.79 10.35 -2.30
N LEU A 184 -19.18 9.15 -1.86
CA LEU A 184 -20.07 8.25 -2.61
C LEU A 184 -21.28 7.83 -1.78
N GLU A 185 -22.46 8.16 -2.28
CA GLU A 185 -23.72 7.90 -1.58
C GLU A 185 -23.99 6.41 -1.35
N VAL A 186 -23.61 5.53 -2.29
CA VAL A 186 -23.78 4.08 -2.15
C VAL A 186 -23.00 3.52 -0.95
N LEU A 187 -21.78 4.00 -0.73
CA LEU A 187 -20.95 3.65 0.42
C LEU A 187 -21.59 4.15 1.73
N ARG A 188 -22.09 5.39 1.72
CA ARG A 188 -22.82 5.99 2.85
C ARG A 188 -24.06 5.18 3.25
N LYS A 189 -24.88 4.81 2.26
CA LYS A 189 -26.12 4.04 2.46
C LYS A 189 -25.84 2.65 3.01
N ALA A 190 -24.77 2.00 2.54
CA ALA A 190 -24.34 0.71 3.03
C ALA A 190 -23.53 0.78 4.35
N ASN A 191 -23.18 1.98 4.83
CA ASN A 191 -22.35 2.21 6.01
C ASN A 191 -21.00 1.47 5.96
N VAL A 192 -20.37 1.48 4.78
CA VAL A 192 -19.05 0.89 4.53
C VAL A 192 -18.14 1.88 3.80
N VAL A 193 -16.83 1.64 3.86
CA VAL A 193 -15.84 2.36 3.02
C VAL A 193 -15.68 1.68 1.67
N ASP A 194 -14.92 2.30 0.75
CA ASP A 194 -14.65 1.69 -0.56
C ASP A 194 -13.75 0.45 -0.41
N ALA A 195 -14.16 -0.67 -1.01
CA ALA A 195 -13.46 -1.94 -0.90
C ALA A 195 -12.06 -1.88 -1.53
N GLY A 196 -11.94 -1.32 -2.74
CA GLY A 196 -10.65 -1.17 -3.43
C GLY A 196 -9.69 -0.28 -2.65
N ALA A 197 -10.18 0.85 -2.14
CA ALA A 197 -9.41 1.78 -1.31
C ALA A 197 -8.92 1.12 -0.03
N GLN A 198 -9.77 0.33 0.63
CA GLN A 198 -9.38 -0.42 1.82
C GLN A 198 -8.30 -1.47 1.49
N GLY A 199 -8.42 -2.16 0.35
CA GLY A 199 -7.39 -3.04 -0.17
C GLY A 199 -6.05 -2.34 -0.40
N PHE A 200 -6.06 -1.13 -0.98
CA PHE A 200 -4.84 -0.32 -1.12
C PHE A 200 -4.23 0.09 0.23
N VAL A 201 -5.05 0.46 1.21
CA VAL A 201 -4.59 0.75 2.58
C VAL A 201 -4.00 -0.50 3.25
N HIS A 202 -4.52 -1.69 2.98
CA HIS A 202 -3.92 -2.95 3.40
C HIS A 202 -2.58 -3.20 2.70
N LEU A 203 -2.48 -2.95 1.40
CA LEU A 203 -1.21 -3.07 0.67
C LEU A 203 -0.13 -2.13 1.22
N LEU A 204 -0.47 -0.88 1.56
CA LEU A 204 0.44 0.09 2.20
C LEU A 204 0.81 -0.28 3.64
N GLY A 205 -0.04 -1.08 4.28
CA GLY A 205 0.05 -1.40 5.69
C GLY A 205 0.68 -2.77 5.93
N TRP A 206 1.47 -2.87 7.00
CA TRP A 206 1.76 -4.15 7.62
C TRP A 206 1.06 -4.20 8.98
N GLN A 207 0.22 -5.21 9.18
CA GLN A 207 -0.19 -5.64 10.52
C GLN A 207 0.53 -6.93 10.86
N LYS A 208 1.17 -6.95 12.03
CA LYS A 208 1.72 -8.18 12.61
C LYS A 208 0.62 -9.26 12.63
N PRO A 209 0.86 -10.48 12.12
CA PRO A 209 0.00 -11.61 12.41
C PRO A 209 -0.10 -11.78 13.94
N GLY A 210 -1.30 -11.59 14.50
CA GLY A 210 -1.57 -11.73 15.94
C GLY A 210 -2.00 -10.47 16.69
N THR A 211 -2.07 -9.29 16.07
CA THR A 211 -2.76 -8.15 16.68
C THR A 211 -4.22 -8.13 16.24
N ARG A 212 -5.12 -8.73 17.03
CA ARG A 212 -6.56 -8.49 16.92
C ARG A 212 -6.84 -7.01 17.17
N SER A 213 -7.57 -6.34 16.28
CA SER A 213 -8.22 -5.08 16.63
C SER A 213 -9.27 -5.38 17.69
N HIS A 214 -8.95 -5.15 18.95
CA HIS A 214 -9.95 -5.16 20.01
C HIS A 214 -10.74 -3.85 19.89
N SER A 215 -11.90 -3.93 19.23
CA SER A 215 -12.97 -2.98 19.49
C SER A 215 -13.53 -3.27 20.89
N HIS A 216 -13.15 -2.43 21.84
CA HIS A 216 -13.83 -2.13 23.12
C HIS A 216 -14.08 -3.30 24.10
N GLN A 217 -13.25 -3.38 25.14
CA GLN A 217 -13.70 -3.23 26.54
C GLN A 217 -12.49 -3.00 27.47
N SER A 218 -12.71 -2.17 28.48
CA SER A 218 -11.75 -1.68 29.47
C SER A 218 -11.10 -2.77 30.31
N SER A 219 -9.78 -2.70 30.51
CA SER A 219 -9.16 -2.80 31.85
C SER A 219 -7.62 -2.74 31.76
N ARG A 220 -7.03 -2.19 32.80
CA ARG A 220 -5.60 -1.94 33.00
C ARG A 220 -4.78 -3.23 32.88
N THR A 221 -3.73 -3.23 32.05
CA THR A 221 -2.35 -3.67 32.35
C THR A 221 -1.52 -3.85 31.07
N GLY A 222 -0.32 -3.24 31.03
CA GLY A 222 0.80 -3.66 30.17
C GLY A 222 0.74 -3.32 28.69
N PHE A 223 1.09 -2.07 28.32
CA PHE A 223 1.51 -1.77 26.95
C PHE A 223 2.81 -2.52 26.62
N ARG A 224 2.73 -3.59 25.83
CA ARG A 224 3.89 -4.11 25.10
C ARG A 224 3.97 -3.38 23.76
N GLU A 225 4.99 -2.53 23.62
CA GLU A 225 5.28 -1.82 22.37
C GLU A 225 5.43 -2.82 21.21
N ALA A 226 4.64 -2.62 20.16
CA ALA A 226 4.81 -3.33 18.90
C ALA A 226 6.02 -2.73 18.16
N TYR A 227 7.05 -3.53 17.91
CA TYR A 227 8.18 -3.12 17.08
C TYR A 227 7.77 -2.98 15.60
N PRO A 228 8.27 -1.98 14.85
CA PRO A 228 8.01 -1.83 13.41
C PRO A 228 8.62 -2.96 12.57
N PHE A 229 7.91 -3.36 11.50
CA PHE A 229 8.19 -4.44 10.53
C PHE A 229 9.62 -4.50 9.95
N TRP A 230 10.33 -3.39 9.94
CA TRP A 230 11.59 -3.23 9.22
C TRP A 230 12.78 -3.97 9.85
N TYR A 231 12.62 -4.49 11.07
CA TYR A 231 13.68 -5.25 11.76
C TYR A 231 14.10 -6.54 11.03
N ASN A 232 13.26 -7.09 10.15
CA ASN A 232 13.56 -8.27 9.32
C ASN A 232 13.84 -7.94 7.85
N LEU A 233 13.76 -6.66 7.45
CA LEU A 233 14.07 -6.20 6.09
C LEU A 233 15.55 -5.84 5.91
N PHE A 234 16.32 -5.83 7.01
CA PHE A 234 17.74 -5.52 7.02
C PHE A 234 18.46 -6.72 7.63
N PRO A 235 19.32 -7.43 6.87
CA PRO A 235 20.33 -8.24 7.53
C PRO A 235 21.14 -7.28 8.41
N LYS A 236 21.24 -7.61 9.70
CA LYS A 236 22.31 -7.04 10.53
C LYS A 236 23.61 -7.55 9.92
N ASN A 237 24.50 -6.65 9.53
CA ASN A 237 25.91 -7.03 9.46
C ASN A 237 26.39 -7.43 10.86
#